data_AF-A0A3N1SM34-F1
#
_entry.id   AF-A0A3N1SM34-F1
#
_cell.length_a   1.000
_cell.length_b   1.000
_cell.length_c   1.000
_cell.angle_alpha   90.00
_cell.angle_beta   90.00
_cell.angle_gamma   90.00
#
_symmetry.space_group_name_H-M   'P 1'
#
loop_
_entity.id
_entity.type
_entity.pdbx_description
1 polymer ?
#
loop_
_entity_poly.entity_id
_entity_poly.type
_entity_poly.pdbx_seq_one_letter_code
_entity_poly.pdbx_strand_id
1 'polypeptide(L)'
;MTDEPGLYLALGEAVNGPGGYFGGCLAALDDCLRGDFGHTAPATLLWRDAATAREHLSRALAPDGRPYDLFGLALGLLTEGGMRVTLA
;
A
#
# COMPACT_ATOMS: atom_id res chain seq x y z
N MET A 1 -2.39 9.80 4.97
CA MET A 1 -3.51 8.86 4.73
C MET A 1 -3.90 8.18 6.04
N THR A 2 -5.18 7.88 6.25
CA THR A 2 -5.69 7.36 7.54
C THR A 2 -6.73 6.25 7.40
N ASP A 3 -7.10 5.86 6.18
CA ASP A 3 -8.08 4.81 5.93
C ASP A 3 -7.65 3.89 4.78
N GLU A 4 -8.30 2.73 4.69
CA GLU A 4 -7.97 1.69 3.72
C GLU A 4 -8.16 2.13 2.26
N PRO A 5 -9.27 2.78 1.86
CA PRO A 5 -9.40 3.29 0.49
C PRO A 5 -8.33 4.33 0.14
N GLY A 6 -8.01 5.24 1.07
CA GLY A 6 -6.98 6.25 0.87
C GLY A 6 -5.58 5.65 0.68
N LEU A 7 -5.28 4.51 1.33
CA LEU A 7 -4.04 3.76 1.09
C LEU A 7 -3.89 3.37 -0.37
N TYR A 8 -4.87 2.64 -0.89
CA TYR A 8 -4.81 2.10 -2.24
C TYR A 8 -4.82 3.18 -3.32
N LEU A 9 -5.59 4.25 -3.12
CA LEU A 9 -5.59 5.40 -4.02
C LEU A 9 -4.20 6.06 -4.09
N ALA A 10 -3.56 6.33 -2.95
CA ALA A 10 -2.26 6.99 -2.99
C ALA A 10 -1.15 6.08 -3.54
N LEU A 11 -1.24 4.75 -3.33
CA LEU A 11 -0.32 3.80 -3.98
C LEU A 11 -0.49 3.83 -5.50
N GLY A 12 -1.73 3.81 -5.97
CA GLY A 12 -2.06 3.95 -7.38
C GLY A 12 -1.52 5.25 -7.99
N GLU A 13 -1.70 6.36 -7.30
CA GLU A 13 -1.17 7.66 -7.74
C GLU A 13 0.35 7.73 -7.75
N ALA A 14 1.00 7.13 -6.75
CA ALA A 14 2.45 7.11 -6.64
C ALA A 14 3.11 6.26 -7.74
N VAL A 15 2.49 5.15 -8.14
CA VAL A 15 3.06 4.24 -9.15
C VAL A 15 2.67 4.66 -10.56
N ASN A 16 1.40 4.98 -10.78
CA ASN A 16 0.82 5.12 -12.12
C ASN A 16 0.35 6.55 -12.46
N GLY A 17 0.65 7.54 -11.62
CA GLY A 17 0.28 8.94 -11.82
C GLY A 17 -1.15 9.28 -11.39
N PRO A 18 -1.62 10.53 -11.57
CA PRO A 18 -2.90 10.99 -11.03
C PRO A 18 -4.09 10.10 -11.40
N GLY A 19 -4.84 9.63 -10.40
CA GLY A 19 -5.94 8.67 -10.58
C GLY A 19 -5.51 7.26 -11.00
N GLY A 20 -4.22 6.94 -10.94
CA GLY A 20 -3.67 5.64 -11.28
C GLY A 20 -4.17 4.53 -10.35
N TYR A 21 -4.24 3.31 -10.88
CA TYR A 21 -4.62 2.11 -10.13
C TYR A 21 -3.40 1.27 -9.82
N PHE A 22 -3.27 0.79 -8.57
CA PHE A 22 -2.22 -0.17 -8.19
C PHE A 22 -2.73 -1.07 -7.04
N GLY A 23 -3.87 -1.72 -7.28
CA GLY A 23 -4.57 -2.56 -6.31
C GLY A 23 -5.67 -1.80 -5.55
N GLY A 24 -6.75 -2.51 -5.18
CA GLY A 24 -7.84 -1.99 -4.32
C GLY A 24 -8.07 -2.81 -3.05
N CYS A 25 -7.21 -3.79 -2.81
CA CYS A 25 -7.13 -4.64 -1.63
C CYS A 25 -5.73 -5.28 -1.58
N LEU A 26 -5.36 -5.94 -0.47
CA LEU A 26 -4.06 -6.59 -0.31
C LEU A 26 -3.76 -7.63 -1.41
N ALA A 27 -4.76 -8.43 -1.82
CA ALA A 27 -4.57 -9.43 -2.87
C ALA A 27 -4.35 -8.79 -4.25
N ALA A 28 -5.06 -7.70 -4.55
CA ALA A 28 -4.88 -6.97 -5.80
C ALA A 28 -3.55 -6.20 -5.83
N LEU A 29 -3.08 -5.68 -4.69
CA LEU A 29 -1.75 -5.08 -4.56
C LEU A 29 -0.65 -6.11 -4.84
N ASP A 30 -0.75 -7.31 -4.25
CA ASP A 30 0.18 -8.41 -4.48
C ASP A 30 0.24 -8.83 -5.96
N ASP A 31 -0.92 -8.90 -6.63
CA ASP A 31 -1.00 -9.17 -8.07
C ASP A 31 -0.33 -8.07 -8.90
N CYS A 32 -0.61 -6.79 -8.60
CA CYS A 32 0.00 -5.66 -9.27
C CYS A 32 1.53 -5.61 -9.12
N LEU A 33 2.06 -6.04 -7.97
CA LEU A 33 3.50 -6.09 -7.71
C LEU A 33 4.22 -7.21 -8.46
N ARG A 34 3.53 -8.28 -8.84
CA ARG A 34 4.10 -9.43 -9.59
C ARG A 34 3.83 -9.39 -11.08
N GLY A 35 2.86 -8.59 -11.51
CA GLY A 35 2.53 -8.36 -12.91
C GLY A 35 3.25 -7.15 -13.52
N ASP A 36 2.78 -6.75 -14.70
CA ASP A 36 3.32 -5.61 -15.47
C ASP A 36 2.38 -4.38 -15.38
N PHE A 37 1.98 -4.02 -14.16
CA PHE A 37 0.98 -2.96 -13.88
C PHE A 37 1.62 -1.60 -13.60
N GLY A 38 2.67 -1.25 -14.36
CA GLY A 38 3.41 0.00 -14.23
C GLY A 38 4.47 0.04 -13.12
N HIS A 39 4.54 -1.02 -12.30
CA HIS A 39 5.70 -1.28 -11.44
C HIS A 39 6.80 -1.96 -12.23
N THR A 40 8.02 -1.40 -12.21
CA THR A 40 9.21 -2.04 -12.74
C THR A 40 10.23 -2.17 -11.63
N ALA A 41 10.46 -3.40 -11.16
CA ALA A 41 11.45 -3.64 -10.11
C ALA A 41 12.89 -3.46 -10.66
N PRO A 42 13.81 -2.87 -9.86
CA PRO A 42 13.61 -2.33 -8.52
C PRO A 42 13.02 -0.89 -8.53
N ALA A 43 12.10 -0.61 -7.60
CA ALA A 43 11.49 0.71 -7.42
C ALA A 43 11.69 1.23 -6.00
N THR A 44 11.61 2.55 -5.81
CA THR A 44 11.68 3.19 -4.49
C THR A 44 10.38 3.89 -4.17
N LEU A 45 9.85 3.67 -2.95
CA LEU A 45 8.65 4.35 -2.46
C LEU A 45 8.98 5.13 -1.19
N LEU A 46 8.73 6.44 -1.20
CA LEU A 46 8.77 7.26 0.01
C LEU A 46 7.36 7.36 0.59
N TRP A 47 7.13 6.70 1.72
CA TRP A 47 5.87 6.81 2.45
C TRP A 47 5.97 7.95 3.45
N ARG A 48 5.40 9.10 3.09
CA ARG A 48 5.33 10.30 3.96
C ARG A 48 4.20 10.17 4.97
N ASP A 49 4.38 10.79 6.14
CA ASP A 49 3.46 10.73 7.27
C ASP A 49 3.16 9.29 7.69
N ALA A 50 4.19 8.43 7.63
CA ALA A 50 4.05 6.99 7.88
C ALA A 50 3.64 6.69 9.33
N ALA A 51 4.01 7.55 10.28
CA ALA A 51 3.57 7.43 11.67
C ALA A 51 2.04 7.57 11.80
N THR A 52 1.45 8.56 11.12
CA THR A 52 0.01 8.77 11.05
C THR A 52 -0.67 7.59 10.35
N ALA A 53 -0.14 7.15 9.21
CA ALA A 53 -0.69 5.98 8.51
C ALA A 53 -0.66 4.74 9.40
N ARG A 54 0.43 4.49 10.12
CA ARG A 54 0.55 3.36 11.06
C ARG A 54 -0.48 3.45 12.19
N GLU A 55 -0.63 4.60 12.83
CA GLU A 55 -1.58 4.78 13.93
C GLU A 55 -3.02 4.42 13.53
N HIS A 56 -3.43 4.76 12.31
CA HIS A 56 -4.79 4.53 11.85
C HIS A 56 -4.98 3.18 11.17
N LEU A 57 -4.03 2.75 10.32
CA LEU A 57 -4.17 1.57 9.48
C LEU A 57 -3.76 0.28 10.21
N SER A 58 -2.98 0.34 11.29
CA SER A 58 -2.68 -0.87 12.09
C SER A 58 -3.87 -1.42 12.90
N ARG A 59 -5.02 -0.72 12.85
CA ARG A 59 -6.28 -1.09 13.51
C ARG A 59 -7.46 -1.06 12.54
N ALA A 60 -7.21 -1.24 11.24
CA ALA A 60 -8.25 -1.33 10.23
C ALA A 60 -9.19 -2.50 10.56
N LEU A 61 -10.49 -2.37 10.23
CA LEU A 61 -11.48 -3.41 10.51
C LEU A 61 -11.77 -4.20 9.24
N ALA A 62 -11.67 -5.53 9.32
CA ALA A 62 -12.17 -6.42 8.29
C ALA A 62 -13.70 -6.33 8.19
N PRO A 63 -14.33 -6.85 7.12
CA PRO A 63 -15.80 -6.84 6.98
C PRO A 63 -16.55 -7.51 8.13
N ASP A 64 -15.91 -8.44 8.84
CA ASP A 64 -16.47 -9.11 10.02
C ASP A 64 -16.23 -8.34 11.34
N GLY A 65 -15.64 -7.13 11.26
CA GLY A 65 -15.36 -6.26 12.40
C GLY A 65 -14.08 -6.60 13.17
N ARG A 66 -13.28 -7.59 12.74
CA ARG A 66 -12.01 -7.89 13.41
C ARG A 66 -10.92 -6.88 13.01
N PRO A 67 -10.16 -6.35 13.97
CA PRO A 67 -9.03 -5.49 13.66
C PRO A 67 -7.89 -6.28 13.01
N TYR A 68 -7.20 -5.65 12.06
CA TYR A 68 -6.01 -6.21 11.42
C TYR A 68 -5.00 -5.11 11.07
N ASP A 69 -3.72 -5.49 10.98
CA ASP A 69 -2.62 -4.55 10.73
C ASP A 69 -2.43 -4.31 9.22
N LEU A 70 -3.28 -3.48 8.63
CA LEU A 70 -3.20 -3.14 7.21
C LEU A 70 -1.87 -2.45 6.87
N PHE A 71 -1.36 -1.58 7.75
CA PHE A 71 -0.07 -0.90 7.54
C PHE A 71 1.07 -1.90 7.38
N GLY A 72 1.19 -2.84 8.34
CA GLY A 72 2.24 -3.85 8.34
C GLY A 72 2.13 -4.78 7.13
N LEU A 73 0.92 -5.23 6.80
CA LEU A 73 0.69 -6.11 5.66
C LEU A 73 1.03 -5.43 4.32
N ALA A 74 0.58 -4.19 4.12
CA ALA A 74 0.90 -3.44 2.90
C ALA A 74 2.40 -3.17 2.77
N LEU A 75 3.06 -2.75 3.87
CA LEU A 75 4.51 -2.57 3.90
C LEU A 75 5.26 -3.86 3.54
N GLY A 76 4.84 -4.98 4.12
CA GLY A 76 5.38 -6.31 3.81
C GLY A 76 5.30 -6.62 2.33
N LEU A 77 4.09 -6.55 1.75
CA LEU A 77 3.88 -6.80 0.31
C LEU A 77 4.74 -5.91 -0.58
N LEU A 78 4.79 -4.60 -0.30
CA LEU A 78 5.61 -3.66 -1.09
C LEU A 78 7.09 -4.08 -1.06
N THR A 79 7.62 -4.42 0.13
CA THR A 79 9.02 -4.85 0.27
C THR A 79 9.31 -6.20 -0.39
N GLU A 80 8.41 -7.17 -0.25
CA GLU A 80 8.51 -8.49 -0.89
C GLU A 80 8.39 -8.40 -2.42
N GLY A 81 7.56 -7.47 -2.91
CA GLY A 81 7.42 -7.13 -4.33
C GLY A 81 8.61 -6.35 -4.93
N GLY A 82 9.70 -6.19 -4.16
CA GLY A 82 10.94 -5.57 -4.64
C GLY A 82 10.97 -4.05 -4.57
N MET A 83 10.03 -3.41 -3.85
CA MET A 83 10.12 -1.98 -3.57
C MET A 83 11.00 -1.71 -2.35
N ARG A 84 11.91 -0.75 -2.48
CA ARG A 84 12.60 -0.15 -1.34
C ARG A 84 11.71 0.93 -0.74
N VAL A 85 11.07 0.62 0.38
CA VAL A 85 10.19 1.57 1.08
C VAL A 85 10.97 2.34 2.15
N THR A 86 10.88 3.67 2.12
CA THR A 86 11.39 4.56 3.18
C THR A 86 10.21 5.19 3.90
N LEU A 87 10.21 5.13 5.23
CA LEU A 87 9.17 5.71 6.07
C LEU A 87 9.65 7.08 6.58
N ALA A 88 8.84 8.11 6.35
CA ALA A 88 9.11 9.50 6.78
C ALA A 88 7.92 10.09 7.54
#